data_AF-A0A5C9BWI5-F1
#
_entry.id   AF-A0A5C9BWI5-F1
#
_cell.length_a   1.000
_cell.length_b   1.000
_cell.length_c   1.000
_cell.angle_alpha   90.00
_cell.angle_beta   90.00
_cell.angle_gamma   90.00
#
_symmetry.space_group_name_H-M   'P 1'
#
loop_
_entity.id
_entity.type
_entity.pdbx_description
1 polymer ?
#
loop_
_entity_poly.entity_id
_entity_poly.type
_entity_poly.pdbx_seq_one_letter_code
_entity_poly.pdbx_strand_id
1 'polypeptide(L)'
;LEKILSATNKELLWQQYKKGLLVVASVFAIAALVYLSADFSSEGDRMLTQQVNAIPDAAQRASIEVPVKQFIDGLKEDRKSLFLGDLLRSLLFCLVAAGAVYAAIKTKTNQLAIIAVIGVFALIDVFSINAKYLNSNNYQDAAEYENTFTPSAADLQILKDTSYFRVLNLSQGISGAFNSGALTAYFHKSVGGYHPAKLSIYQDLIEKQLYNFPNCLPVINMLNTKYLILPDQQNVMKKGLQK
;
A
#
# COMPACT_ATOMS: atom_id res chain seq x y z
N LEU A 1 10.72 -7.35 28.21
CA LEU A 1 12.14 -7.22 28.63
C LEU A 1 12.35 -7.65 30.07
N GLU A 2 11.53 -7.16 31.02
CA GLU A 2 11.64 -7.50 32.45
C GLU A 2 11.69 -9.01 32.74
N LYS A 3 10.80 -9.81 32.15
CA LYS A 3 10.81 -11.29 32.27
C LYS A 3 12.14 -11.95 31.85
N ILE A 4 12.92 -11.32 30.97
CA ILE A 4 14.23 -11.84 30.53
C ILE A 4 15.32 -11.42 31.53
N LEU A 5 15.20 -10.20 32.06
CA LEU A 5 16.19 -9.59 32.95
C LEU A 5 16.08 -10.10 34.40
N SER A 6 14.87 -10.45 34.85
CA SER A 6 14.62 -10.97 36.21
C SER A 6 14.54 -12.50 36.28
N ALA A 7 14.70 -13.20 35.15
CA ALA A 7 14.52 -14.65 35.11
C ALA A 7 15.68 -15.40 35.77
N THR A 8 15.34 -16.25 36.73
CA THR A 8 16.28 -17.09 37.48
C THR A 8 16.85 -18.23 36.61
N ASN A 9 16.05 -18.75 35.66
CA ASN A 9 16.45 -19.86 34.80
C ASN A 9 17.03 -19.36 33.46
N LYS A 10 18.33 -19.05 33.47
CA LYS A 10 19.07 -18.59 32.27
C LYS A 10 19.22 -19.67 31.20
N GLU A 11 19.15 -20.95 31.56
CA GLU A 11 19.26 -22.05 30.61
C GLU A 11 18.00 -22.19 29.75
N LEU A 12 16.82 -22.10 30.37
CA LEU A 12 15.55 -22.06 29.67
C LEU A 12 15.47 -20.84 28.72
N LEU A 13 15.90 -19.67 29.18
CA LEU A 13 15.97 -18.46 28.33
C LEU A 13 16.87 -18.66 27.12
N TRP A 14 18.02 -19.32 27.31
CA TRP A 14 18.95 -19.60 26.21
C TRP A 14 18.33 -20.54 25.15
N GLN A 15 17.58 -21.55 25.57
CA GLN A 15 16.85 -22.44 24.66
C GLN A 15 15.76 -21.68 23.89
N GLN A 16 15.00 -20.81 24.57
CA GLN A 16 13.99 -19.97 23.93
C GLN A 16 14.59 -18.97 22.95
N TYR A 17 15.72 -18.35 23.32
CA TYR A 17 16.46 -17.44 22.45
C TYR A 17 16.89 -18.11 21.15
N LYS A 18 17.45 -19.33 21.21
CA LYS A 18 17.80 -20.10 20.00
C LYS A 18 16.59 -20.39 19.12
N LYS A 19 15.46 -20.79 19.71
CA LYS A 19 14.21 -21.01 18.97
C LYS A 19 13.74 -19.70 18.30
N GLY A 20 13.82 -18.58 19.02
CA GLY A 20 13.50 -17.26 18.48
C GLY A 20 14.40 -16.89 17.29
N LEU A 21 15.71 -17.11 17.39
CA LEU A 21 16.63 -16.88 16.27
C LEU A 21 16.30 -17.73 15.05
N LEU A 22 15.93 -19.00 15.25
CA LEU A 22 15.53 -19.88 14.15
C LEU A 22 14.27 -19.35 13.45
N VAL A 23 13.26 -18.91 14.20
CA VAL A 23 12.04 -18.31 13.63
C VAL A 23 12.37 -17.06 12.82
N VAL A 24 13.18 -16.15 13.37
CA VAL A 24 13.61 -14.94 12.67
C VAL A 24 14.39 -15.31 11.39
N ALA A 25 15.34 -16.23 11.48
CA ALA A 25 16.10 -16.70 10.33
C ALA A 25 15.20 -17.32 9.25
N SER A 26 14.17 -18.08 9.62
CA SER A 26 13.19 -18.63 8.67
C SER A 26 12.41 -17.53 7.96
N VAL A 27 12.00 -16.47 8.65
CA VAL A 27 11.32 -15.32 8.03
C VAL A 27 12.22 -14.64 7.00
N PHE A 28 13.49 -14.38 7.35
CA PHE A 28 14.45 -13.79 6.41
C PHE A 28 14.79 -14.73 5.25
N ALA A 29 14.83 -16.04 5.46
CA ALA A 29 15.02 -17.02 4.41
C ALA A 29 13.85 -17.01 3.42
N ILE A 30 12.61 -16.96 3.91
CA ILE A 30 11.41 -16.82 3.06
C ILE A 30 11.47 -15.51 2.27
N ALA A 31 11.78 -14.39 2.93
CA ALA A 31 11.89 -13.10 2.27
C ALA A 31 13.00 -13.07 1.19
N ALA A 32 14.13 -13.74 1.44
CA ALA A 32 15.20 -13.91 0.45
C ALA A 32 14.76 -14.80 -0.72
N LEU A 33 14.01 -15.87 -0.46
CA LEU A 33 13.41 -16.68 -1.54
C LEU A 33 12.43 -15.87 -2.37
N VAL A 34 11.59 -15.03 -1.75
CA VAL A 34 10.70 -14.10 -2.47
C VAL A 34 11.53 -13.12 -3.31
N TYR A 35 12.59 -12.53 -2.76
CA TYR A 35 13.47 -11.64 -3.53
C TYR A 35 14.10 -12.30 -4.76
N LEU A 36 14.50 -13.56 -4.64
CA LEU A 36 15.14 -14.31 -5.73
C LEU A 36 14.14 -14.83 -6.78
N SER A 37 12.89 -15.06 -6.39
CA SER A 37 11.86 -15.66 -7.26
C SER A 37 10.85 -14.67 -7.84
N ALA A 38 10.69 -13.49 -7.23
CA ALA A 38 9.73 -12.49 -7.68
C ALA A 38 10.15 -11.83 -9.00
N ASP A 39 9.16 -11.58 -9.87
CA ASP A 39 9.33 -10.83 -11.13
C ASP A 39 9.25 -9.31 -10.94
N PHE A 40 8.90 -8.86 -9.73
CA PHE A 40 8.69 -7.47 -9.32
C PHE A 40 7.70 -6.69 -10.21
N SER A 41 6.82 -7.39 -10.95
CA SER A 41 5.79 -6.77 -11.79
C SER A 41 4.55 -6.44 -10.96
N SER A 42 3.94 -5.28 -11.21
CA SER A 42 2.63 -4.91 -10.67
C SER A 42 1.49 -5.33 -11.63
N GLU A 43 0.25 -5.32 -11.12
CA GLU A 43 -0.94 -5.49 -11.97
C GLU A 43 -1.03 -4.40 -13.05
N GLY A 44 -0.69 -3.15 -12.69
CA GLY A 44 -0.66 -2.03 -13.64
C GLY A 44 0.35 -2.25 -14.76
N ASP A 45 1.51 -2.82 -14.46
CA ASP A 45 2.53 -3.14 -15.49
C ASP A 45 1.97 -4.18 -16.47
N ARG A 46 1.32 -5.22 -15.95
CA ARG A 46 0.71 -6.30 -16.76
C ARG A 46 -0.40 -5.77 -17.64
N MET A 47 -1.26 -4.90 -17.09
CA MET A 47 -2.32 -4.24 -17.85
C MET A 47 -1.75 -3.35 -18.95
N LEU A 48 -0.68 -2.59 -18.66
CA LEU A 48 -0.04 -1.73 -19.66
C LEU A 48 0.56 -2.57 -20.79
N THR A 49 1.27 -3.66 -20.48
CA THR A 49 1.78 -4.58 -21.50
C THR A 49 0.66 -5.22 -22.31
N GLN A 50 -0.45 -5.61 -21.68
CA GLN A 50 -1.63 -6.14 -22.38
C GLN A 50 -2.26 -5.12 -23.33
N GLN A 51 -2.36 -3.86 -22.91
CA GLN A 51 -2.86 -2.76 -23.77
C GLN A 51 -1.97 -2.55 -24.98
N VAL A 52 -0.64 -2.56 -24.82
CA VAL A 52 0.30 -2.46 -25.94
C VAL A 52 0.18 -3.66 -26.88
N ASN A 53 0.09 -4.88 -26.34
CA ASN A 53 -0.05 -6.10 -27.14
C ASN A 53 -1.38 -6.16 -27.92
N ALA A 54 -2.41 -5.44 -27.45
CA ALA A 54 -3.70 -5.35 -28.13
C ALA A 54 -3.71 -4.37 -29.32
N ILE A 55 -2.63 -3.60 -29.56
CA ILE A 55 -2.52 -2.67 -30.70
C ILE A 55 -2.48 -3.47 -32.02
N PRO A 56 -3.48 -3.32 -32.91
CA PRO A 56 -3.56 -4.11 -34.13
C PRO A 56 -2.39 -3.85 -35.10
N ASP A 57 -2.00 -2.58 -35.26
CA ASP A 57 -0.92 -2.18 -36.16
C ASP A 57 0.46 -2.58 -35.63
N ALA A 58 1.20 -3.37 -36.41
CA ALA A 58 2.48 -3.94 -35.98
C ALA A 58 3.60 -2.89 -35.86
N ALA A 59 3.61 -1.88 -36.72
CA ALA A 59 4.63 -0.84 -36.70
C ALA A 59 4.43 0.10 -35.49
N GLN A 60 3.19 0.49 -35.22
CA GLN A 60 2.80 1.28 -34.07
C GLN A 60 3.06 0.53 -32.77
N ARG A 61 2.71 -0.76 -32.70
CA ARG A 61 3.00 -1.60 -31.52
C ARG A 61 4.49 -1.64 -31.20
N ALA A 62 5.34 -1.95 -32.18
CA ALA A 62 6.79 -2.03 -31.97
C ALA A 62 7.38 -0.70 -31.49
N SER A 63 6.87 0.43 -31.98
CA SER A 63 7.32 1.77 -31.56
C SER A 63 6.98 2.12 -30.11
N ILE A 64 5.91 1.54 -29.55
CA ILE A 64 5.42 1.80 -28.18
C ILE A 64 5.94 0.74 -27.20
N GLU A 65 6.06 -0.52 -27.65
CA GLU A 65 6.48 -1.65 -26.83
C GLU A 65 7.87 -1.44 -26.25
N VAL A 66 8.83 -0.94 -27.04
CA VAL A 66 10.21 -0.74 -26.59
C VAL A 66 10.28 0.28 -25.43
N PRO A 67 9.75 1.51 -25.55
CA PRO A 67 9.72 2.45 -24.43
C PRO A 67 8.94 1.94 -23.21
N VAL A 68 7.80 1.28 -23.41
CA VAL A 68 6.98 0.74 -22.31
C VAL A 68 7.74 -0.35 -21.56
N LYS A 69 8.41 -1.25 -22.26
CA LYS A 69 9.21 -2.30 -21.65
C LYS A 69 10.38 -1.71 -20.85
N GLN A 70 11.11 -0.74 -21.41
CA GLN A 70 12.20 -0.06 -20.70
C GLN A 70 11.70 0.63 -19.43
N PHE A 71 10.54 1.30 -19.50
CA PHE A 71 9.92 1.92 -18.34
C PHE A 71 9.54 0.89 -17.26
N ILE A 72 8.90 -0.22 -17.65
CA ILE A 72 8.53 -1.31 -16.72
C ILE A 72 9.78 -1.95 -16.11
N ASP A 73 10.83 -2.20 -16.90
CA ASP A 73 12.07 -2.79 -16.43
C ASP A 73 12.76 -1.87 -15.40
N GLY A 74 12.75 -0.54 -15.62
CA GLY A 74 13.21 0.43 -14.62
C GLY A 74 12.39 0.39 -13.33
N LEU A 75 11.06 0.33 -13.42
CA LEU A 75 10.21 0.18 -12.23
C LEU A 75 10.49 -1.13 -11.46
N LYS A 76 10.77 -2.21 -12.17
CA LYS A 76 11.14 -3.49 -11.55
C LYS A 76 12.48 -3.39 -10.82
N GLU A 77 13.46 -2.74 -11.43
CA GLU A 77 14.76 -2.51 -10.82
C GLU A 77 14.63 -1.68 -9.53
N ASP A 78 13.84 -0.60 -9.57
CA ASP A 78 13.54 0.22 -8.40
C ASP A 78 12.89 -0.59 -7.28
N ARG A 79 11.84 -1.36 -7.59
CA ARG A 79 11.15 -2.21 -6.59
C ARG A 79 12.06 -3.28 -6.01
N LYS A 80 12.91 -3.89 -6.83
CA LYS A 80 13.90 -4.88 -6.40
C LYS A 80 14.92 -4.25 -5.45
N SER A 81 15.43 -3.07 -5.79
CA SER A 81 16.36 -2.30 -4.96
C SER A 81 15.72 -1.90 -3.62
N LEU A 82 14.49 -1.40 -3.65
CA LEU A 82 13.73 -1.05 -2.44
C LEU A 82 13.53 -2.27 -1.53
N PHE A 83 13.10 -3.41 -2.09
CA PHE A 83 12.91 -4.64 -1.33
C PHE A 83 14.22 -5.10 -0.65
N LEU A 84 15.33 -5.12 -1.41
CA LEU A 84 16.62 -5.53 -0.85
C LEU A 84 17.09 -4.56 0.25
N GLY A 85 16.93 -3.26 0.02
CA GLY A 85 17.26 -2.22 1.00
C GLY A 85 16.51 -2.41 2.31
N ASP A 86 15.19 -2.62 2.24
CA ASP A 86 14.37 -2.87 3.43
C ASP A 86 14.67 -4.20 4.10
N LEU A 87 14.98 -5.25 3.33
CA LEU A 87 15.39 -6.55 3.85
C LEU A 87 16.68 -6.45 4.66
N LEU A 88 17.72 -5.82 4.09
CA LEU A 88 19.03 -5.67 4.75
C LEU A 88 18.94 -4.76 5.97
N ARG A 89 18.18 -3.66 5.88
CA ARG A 89 17.94 -2.75 7.00
C ARG A 89 17.21 -3.46 8.15
N SER A 90 16.15 -4.20 7.85
CA SER A 90 15.41 -4.97 8.87
C SER A 90 16.31 -6.04 9.51
N LEU A 91 17.15 -6.71 8.71
CA LEU A 91 18.11 -7.69 9.21
C LEU A 91 19.09 -7.05 10.19
N LEU A 92 19.63 -5.87 9.87
CA LEU A 92 20.53 -5.11 10.74
C LEU A 92 19.87 -4.84 12.11
N PHE A 93 18.65 -4.30 12.14
CA PHE A 93 17.96 -4.01 13.40
C PHE A 93 17.62 -5.28 14.18
N CYS A 94 17.22 -6.37 13.50
CA CYS A 94 17.01 -7.66 14.14
C CYS A 94 18.29 -8.23 14.75
N LEU A 95 19.44 -8.09 14.08
CA LEU A 95 20.74 -8.53 14.60
C LEU A 95 21.16 -7.72 15.83
N VAL A 96 20.94 -6.40 15.83
CA VAL A 96 21.20 -5.55 16.99
C VAL A 96 20.31 -5.96 18.18
N ALA A 97 19.02 -6.17 17.94
CA ALA A 97 18.10 -6.64 18.98
C ALA A 97 18.48 -8.02 19.51
N ALA A 98 18.84 -8.95 18.62
CA ALA A 98 19.34 -10.28 18.98
C ALA A 98 20.62 -10.18 19.84
N GLY A 99 21.58 -9.34 19.45
CA GLY A 99 22.80 -9.08 20.20
C GLY A 99 22.53 -8.50 21.59
N ALA A 100 21.59 -7.56 21.71
CA ALA A 100 21.19 -6.98 22.99
C ALA A 100 20.54 -8.05 23.92
N VAL A 101 19.68 -8.92 23.38
CA VAL A 101 19.07 -10.02 24.14
C VAL A 101 20.12 -11.08 24.51
N TYR A 102 21.06 -11.39 23.61
CA TYR A 102 22.19 -12.28 23.89
C TYR A 102 23.00 -11.78 25.10
N ALA A 103 23.36 -10.50 25.10
CA ALA A 103 24.06 -9.87 26.22
C ALA A 103 23.22 -9.99 27.51
N ALA A 104 21.93 -9.68 27.47
CA ALA A 104 21.05 -9.82 28.62
C ALA A 104 21.05 -11.22 29.25
N ILE A 105 21.16 -12.28 28.43
CA ILE A 105 21.14 -13.66 28.89
C ILE A 105 22.53 -14.09 29.41
N LYS A 106 23.57 -13.88 28.60
CA LYS A 106 24.89 -14.51 28.78
C LYS A 106 25.92 -13.65 29.49
N THR A 107 25.80 -12.32 29.44
CA THR A 107 26.77 -11.42 30.07
C THR A 107 26.21 -10.86 31.38
N LYS A 108 27.08 -10.26 32.22
CA LYS A 108 26.68 -9.46 33.39
C LYS A 108 26.53 -7.98 33.01
N THR A 109 26.00 -7.70 31.81
CA THR A 109 25.86 -6.33 31.30
C THR A 109 24.76 -5.59 32.06
N ASN A 110 24.97 -4.29 32.28
CA ASN A 110 23.99 -3.42 32.93
C ASN A 110 22.65 -3.40 32.16
N GLN A 111 21.56 -3.65 32.87
CA GLN A 111 20.19 -3.63 32.33
C GLN A 111 19.83 -2.30 31.66
N LEU A 112 20.24 -1.16 32.23
CA LEU A 112 20.02 0.16 31.64
C LEU A 112 20.74 0.31 30.30
N ALA A 113 21.94 -0.26 30.17
CA ALA A 113 22.67 -0.22 28.90
C ALA A 113 21.94 -1.03 27.81
N ILE A 114 21.39 -2.20 28.15
CA ILE A 114 20.59 -3.01 27.22
C ILE A 114 19.33 -2.25 26.77
N ILE A 115 18.62 -1.64 27.71
CA ILE A 115 17.42 -0.83 27.42
C ILE A 115 17.79 0.37 26.53
N ALA A 116 18.87 1.08 26.85
CA ALA A 116 19.32 2.23 26.09
C ALA A 116 19.69 1.85 24.64
N VAL A 117 20.41 0.75 24.43
CA VAL A 117 20.76 0.27 23.08
C VAL A 117 19.50 -0.04 22.28
N ILE A 118 18.56 -0.80 22.83
CA ILE A 118 17.31 -1.13 22.14
C ILE A 118 16.51 0.15 21.83
N GLY A 119 16.40 1.06 22.80
CA GLY A 119 15.66 2.32 22.65
C GLY A 119 16.27 3.22 21.58
N VAL A 120 17.60 3.39 21.58
CA VAL A 120 18.30 4.20 20.58
C VAL A 120 18.12 3.63 19.18
N PHE A 121 18.28 2.32 19.00
CA PHE A 121 18.11 1.71 17.68
C PHE A 121 16.65 1.73 17.21
N ALA A 122 15.67 1.56 18.11
CA ALA A 122 14.26 1.72 17.76
C ALA A 122 13.93 3.16 17.33
N LEU A 123 14.52 4.17 18.00
CA LEU A 123 14.39 5.58 17.59
C LEU A 123 15.02 5.83 16.22
N ILE A 124 16.22 5.31 15.97
CA ILE A 124 16.90 5.45 14.67
C ILE A 124 16.05 4.82 13.56
N ASP A 125 15.49 3.63 13.76
CA ASP A 125 14.64 2.96 12.77
C ASP A 125 13.45 3.84 12.37
N VAL A 126 12.64 4.26 13.35
CA VAL A 126 11.46 5.08 13.10
C VAL A 126 11.83 6.45 12.53
N PHE A 127 12.84 7.11 13.08
CA PHE A 127 13.25 8.44 12.65
C PHE A 127 13.80 8.46 11.22
N SER A 128 14.60 7.44 10.85
CA SER A 128 15.17 7.33 9.50
C SER A 128 14.09 7.30 8.41
N ILE A 129 12.98 6.60 8.67
CA ILE A 129 11.83 6.56 7.76
C ILE A 129 11.04 7.86 7.81
N ASN A 130 10.73 8.38 9.00
CA ASN A 130 9.96 9.60 9.12
C ASN A 130 10.62 10.79 8.41
N ALA A 131 11.95 10.91 8.49
CA ALA A 131 12.69 11.95 7.78
C ALA A 131 12.56 11.87 6.25
N LYS A 132 12.30 10.68 5.69
CA LYS A 132 12.05 10.50 4.25
C LYS A 132 10.67 11.00 3.81
N TYR A 133 9.67 10.92 4.69
CA TYR A 133 8.30 11.34 4.40
C TYR A 133 8.02 12.78 4.85
N LEU A 134 8.53 13.19 6.00
CA LEU A 134 8.32 14.50 6.60
C LEU A 134 9.56 15.38 6.37
N ASN A 135 9.81 15.75 5.11
CA ASN A 135 10.86 16.72 4.77
C ASN A 135 10.32 17.83 3.89
N SER A 136 11.13 18.88 3.75
CA SER A 136 10.80 20.09 3.01
C SER A 136 10.46 19.86 1.54
N ASN A 137 10.96 18.77 0.94
CA ASN A 137 10.71 18.48 -0.48
C ASN A 137 9.31 17.91 -0.72
N ASN A 138 8.63 17.43 0.34
CA ASN A 138 7.26 16.91 0.28
C ASN A 138 6.23 17.94 0.73
N TYR A 139 6.63 19.16 1.08
CA TYR A 139 5.69 20.24 1.40
C TYR A 139 5.10 20.80 0.12
N GLN A 140 3.78 20.89 0.08
CA GLN A 140 3.03 21.48 -1.02
C GLN A 140 2.53 22.86 -0.60
N ASP A 141 2.40 23.76 -1.57
CA ASP A 141 1.75 25.05 -1.32
C ASP A 141 0.29 24.83 -0.91
N ALA A 142 -0.22 25.64 0.02
CA ALA A 142 -1.58 25.50 0.52
C ALA A 142 -2.61 25.57 -0.61
N ALA A 143 -2.39 26.42 -1.63
CA ALA A 143 -3.28 26.52 -2.77
C ALA A 143 -3.27 25.24 -3.63
N GLU A 144 -2.12 24.59 -3.80
CA GLU A 144 -2.00 23.32 -4.53
C GLU A 144 -2.71 22.18 -3.79
N TYR A 145 -2.58 22.14 -2.47
CA TYR A 145 -3.29 21.17 -1.63
C TYR A 145 -4.82 21.34 -1.71
N GLU A 146 -5.32 22.57 -1.57
CA GLU A 146 -6.75 22.89 -1.66
C GLU A 146 -7.33 22.58 -3.04
N ASN A 147 -6.55 22.77 -4.12
CA ASN A 147 -6.97 22.40 -5.47
C ASN A 147 -7.26 20.89 -5.62
N THR A 148 -6.69 20.03 -4.77
CA THR A 148 -6.99 18.58 -4.77
C THR A 148 -8.42 18.29 -4.29
N PHE A 149 -9.02 19.19 -3.51
CA PHE A 149 -10.39 19.09 -2.98
C PHE A 149 -11.37 19.99 -3.73
N THR A 150 -11.11 20.28 -5.00
CA THR A 150 -12.05 21.02 -5.83
C THR A 150 -13.17 20.08 -6.29
N PRO A 151 -14.46 20.37 -6.00
CA PRO A 151 -15.57 19.51 -6.42
C PRO A 151 -15.69 19.48 -7.95
N SER A 152 -15.96 18.31 -8.51
CA SER A 152 -16.27 18.17 -9.94
C SER A 152 -17.64 18.77 -10.28
N ALA A 153 -17.94 18.92 -11.58
CA ALA A 153 -19.27 19.35 -12.01
C ALA A 153 -20.39 18.40 -11.54
N ALA A 154 -20.11 17.09 -11.44
CA ALA A 154 -21.04 16.12 -10.89
C ALA A 154 -21.24 16.33 -9.38
N ASP A 155 -20.16 16.59 -8.65
CA ASP A 155 -20.24 16.87 -7.21
C ASP A 155 -21.08 18.11 -6.93
N LEU A 156 -20.85 19.20 -7.68
CA LEU A 156 -21.63 20.44 -7.55
C LEU A 156 -23.13 20.26 -7.83
N GLN A 157 -23.50 19.30 -8.71
CA GLN A 157 -24.91 18.98 -8.95
C GLN A 157 -25.49 18.16 -7.81
N ILE A 158 -24.76 17.15 -7.33
CA ILE A 158 -25.20 16.27 -6.25
C ILE A 158 -25.32 17.04 -4.93
N LEU A 159 -24.41 17.99 -4.66
CA LEU A 159 -24.42 18.83 -3.45
C LEU A 159 -25.68 19.72 -3.32
N LYS A 160 -26.43 19.91 -4.40
CA LYS A 160 -27.73 20.62 -4.36
C LYS A 160 -28.84 19.76 -3.74
N ASP A 161 -28.68 18.45 -3.74
CA ASP A 161 -29.62 17.52 -3.11
C ASP A 161 -29.27 17.36 -1.62
N THR A 162 -30.19 17.78 -0.75
CA THR A 162 -30.03 17.72 0.71
C THR A 162 -30.64 16.47 1.34
N SER A 163 -31.25 15.58 0.54
CA SER A 163 -31.85 14.33 1.01
C SER A 163 -30.80 13.33 1.49
N TYR A 164 -31.23 12.28 2.21
CA TYR A 164 -30.32 11.25 2.67
C TYR A 164 -30.10 10.18 1.59
N PHE A 165 -28.96 10.22 0.91
CA PHE A 165 -28.57 9.25 -0.12
C PHE A 165 -27.08 8.89 -0.03
N ARG A 166 -26.70 7.88 -0.82
CA ARG A 166 -25.31 7.52 -1.08
C ARG A 166 -24.96 7.70 -2.56
N VAL A 167 -23.65 7.88 -2.81
CA VAL A 167 -23.07 8.06 -4.15
C VAL A 167 -22.10 6.92 -4.42
N LEU A 168 -22.21 6.31 -5.60
CA LEU A 168 -21.21 5.35 -6.10
C LEU A 168 -20.42 6.01 -7.22
N ASN A 169 -19.12 6.18 -7.01
CA ASN A 169 -18.25 6.78 -8.01
C ASN A 169 -17.51 5.72 -8.82
N LEU A 170 -17.90 5.57 -10.07
CA LEU A 170 -17.38 4.62 -11.05
C LEU A 170 -16.38 5.26 -12.01
N SER A 171 -15.98 6.53 -11.79
CA SER A 171 -15.05 7.23 -12.68
C SER A 171 -13.71 6.52 -12.88
N GLN A 172 -13.26 5.73 -11.89
CA GLN A 172 -12.06 4.88 -11.95
C GLN A 172 -12.38 3.39 -12.11
N GLY A 173 -13.56 3.07 -12.66
CA GLY A 173 -14.07 1.71 -12.80
C GLY A 173 -14.62 1.12 -11.50
N ILE A 174 -15.21 -0.08 -11.61
CA ILE A 174 -15.90 -0.72 -10.48
C ILE A 174 -14.94 -1.06 -9.33
N SER A 175 -13.73 -1.53 -9.62
CA SER A 175 -12.70 -1.77 -8.61
C SER A 175 -12.26 -0.48 -7.91
N GLY A 176 -12.12 0.62 -8.66
CA GLY A 176 -11.79 1.93 -8.12
C GLY A 176 -12.85 2.47 -7.16
N ALA A 177 -14.13 2.19 -7.44
CA ALA A 177 -15.26 2.64 -6.63
C ALA A 177 -15.20 2.20 -5.16
N PHE A 178 -14.57 1.06 -4.91
CA PHE A 178 -14.45 0.47 -3.57
C PHE A 178 -13.05 0.59 -2.97
N ASN A 179 -12.04 1.04 -3.72
CA ASN A 179 -10.64 1.07 -3.25
C ASN A 179 -10.01 2.47 -3.30
N SER A 180 -10.61 3.42 -4.02
CA SER A 180 -10.06 4.77 -4.24
C SER A 180 -11.07 5.88 -3.90
N GLY A 181 -12.05 5.60 -3.03
CA GLY A 181 -13.20 6.47 -2.77
C GLY A 181 -12.98 7.64 -1.79
N ALA A 182 -11.73 7.96 -1.40
CA ALA A 182 -11.45 8.97 -0.37
C ALA A 182 -11.97 10.36 -0.75
N LEU A 183 -11.69 10.82 -1.99
CA LEU A 183 -12.18 12.10 -2.49
C LEU A 183 -13.72 12.14 -2.59
N THR A 184 -14.35 11.05 -3.01
CA THR A 184 -15.83 10.99 -3.03
C THR A 184 -16.41 11.01 -1.62
N ALA A 185 -15.76 10.36 -0.65
CA ALA A 185 -16.16 10.35 0.74
C ALA A 185 -16.00 11.73 1.42
N TYR A 186 -15.13 12.59 0.89
CA TYR A 186 -14.97 13.97 1.36
C TYR A 186 -16.22 14.82 1.07
N PHE A 187 -16.80 14.69 -0.14
CA PHE A 187 -17.99 15.47 -0.53
C PHE A 187 -19.32 14.78 -0.24
N HIS A 188 -19.36 13.44 -0.32
CA HIS A 188 -20.61 12.67 -0.30
C HIS A 188 -20.50 11.43 0.58
N LYS A 189 -21.66 10.88 0.96
CA LYS A 189 -21.73 9.54 1.58
C LYS A 189 -21.44 8.48 0.50
N SER A 190 -20.17 8.14 0.34
CA SER A 190 -19.74 7.14 -0.65
C SER A 190 -20.23 5.73 -0.27
N VAL A 191 -20.71 4.97 -1.26
CA VAL A 191 -21.01 3.54 -1.08
C VAL A 191 -19.73 2.78 -0.78
N GLY A 192 -18.66 3.00 -1.55
CA GLY A 192 -17.40 2.27 -1.35
C GLY A 192 -16.53 2.77 -0.21
N GLY A 193 -16.63 4.06 0.13
CA GLY A 193 -15.77 4.71 1.12
C GLY A 193 -14.28 4.61 0.77
N TYR A 194 -13.43 4.85 1.77
CA TYR A 194 -12.01 4.50 1.72
C TYR A 194 -11.58 4.02 3.10
N HIS A 195 -11.30 2.72 3.21
CA HIS A 195 -10.81 2.13 4.45
C HIS A 195 -9.90 0.93 4.15
N PRO A 196 -8.67 0.88 4.69
CA PRO A 196 -7.74 -0.22 4.42
C PRO A 196 -8.18 -1.55 5.07
N ALA A 197 -9.02 -1.51 6.10
CA ALA A 197 -9.55 -2.69 6.79
C ALA A 197 -11.08 -2.71 6.76
N LYS A 198 -11.69 -3.12 5.65
CA LYS A 198 -13.16 -3.21 5.53
C LYS A 198 -13.69 -4.39 6.35
N LEU A 199 -14.94 -4.28 6.82
CA LEU A 199 -15.63 -5.41 7.45
C LEU A 199 -15.72 -6.57 6.46
N SER A 200 -15.40 -7.79 6.91
CA SER A 200 -15.41 -8.98 6.04
C SER A 200 -16.75 -9.19 5.33
N ILE A 201 -17.88 -8.98 6.00
CA ILE A 201 -19.21 -9.06 5.37
C ILE A 201 -19.40 -8.05 4.23
N TYR A 202 -18.79 -6.87 4.36
CA TYR A 202 -18.85 -5.84 3.31
C TYR A 202 -17.91 -6.16 2.16
N GLN A 203 -16.72 -6.70 2.46
CA GLN A 203 -15.79 -7.18 1.44
C GLN A 203 -16.43 -8.32 0.62
N ASP A 204 -17.10 -9.27 1.27
CA ASP A 204 -17.85 -10.34 0.60
C ASP A 204 -18.95 -9.79 -0.32
N LEU A 205 -19.70 -8.77 0.13
CA LEU A 205 -20.70 -8.09 -0.69
C LEU A 205 -20.07 -7.44 -1.92
N ILE A 206 -18.92 -6.78 -1.74
CA ILE A 206 -18.18 -6.15 -2.84
C ILE A 206 -17.77 -7.20 -3.87
N GLU A 207 -17.08 -8.25 -3.43
CA GLU A 207 -16.47 -9.25 -4.31
C GLU A 207 -17.50 -10.15 -5.00
N LYS A 208 -18.53 -10.57 -4.27
CA LYS A 208 -19.52 -11.53 -4.78
C LYS A 208 -20.67 -10.86 -5.51
N GLN A 209 -20.93 -9.57 -5.26
CA GLN A 209 -22.07 -8.87 -5.84
C GLN A 209 -21.66 -7.57 -6.53
N LEU A 210 -21.09 -6.60 -5.81
CA LEU A 210 -20.95 -5.24 -6.35
C LEU A 210 -19.96 -5.15 -7.53
N TYR A 211 -18.92 -5.99 -7.57
CA TYR A 211 -18.01 -6.09 -8.72
C TYR A 211 -18.68 -6.58 -10.01
N ASN A 212 -19.85 -7.21 -9.93
CA ASN A 212 -20.62 -7.63 -11.11
C ASN A 212 -21.41 -6.49 -11.76
N PHE A 213 -21.03 -5.23 -11.54
CA PHE A 213 -21.67 -4.07 -12.19
C PHE A 213 -21.63 -4.22 -13.72
N PRO A 214 -22.73 -3.93 -14.44
CA PRO A 214 -24.00 -3.34 -13.97
C PRO A 214 -25.06 -4.35 -13.48
N ASN A 215 -24.81 -5.66 -13.52
CA ASN A 215 -25.80 -6.68 -13.13
C ASN A 215 -26.19 -6.61 -11.64
N CYS A 216 -25.39 -5.92 -10.82
CA CYS A 216 -25.64 -5.72 -9.40
C CYS A 216 -26.50 -4.48 -9.06
N LEU A 217 -27.11 -3.80 -10.04
CA LEU A 217 -27.96 -2.62 -9.81
C LEU A 217 -29.03 -2.80 -8.70
N PRO A 218 -29.74 -3.94 -8.60
CA PRO A 218 -30.66 -4.16 -7.48
C PRO A 218 -29.96 -4.10 -6.11
N VAL A 219 -28.74 -4.62 -6.02
CA VAL A 219 -27.93 -4.59 -4.79
C VAL A 219 -27.46 -3.17 -4.47
N ILE A 220 -27.08 -2.40 -5.49
CA ILE A 220 -26.73 -0.98 -5.34
C ILE A 220 -27.92 -0.17 -4.81
N ASN A 221 -29.13 -0.45 -5.30
CA ASN A 221 -30.35 0.20 -4.83
C ASN A 221 -30.65 -0.10 -3.35
N MET A 222 -30.39 -1.34 -2.88
CA MET A 222 -30.52 -1.70 -1.46
C MET A 222 -29.59 -0.88 -0.54
N LEU A 223 -28.47 -0.36 -1.08
CA LEU A 223 -27.51 0.45 -0.32
C LEU A 223 -27.88 1.94 -0.23
N ASN A 224 -29.13 2.30 -0.57
CA ASN A 224 -29.61 3.69 -0.61
C ASN A 224 -28.77 4.57 -1.56
N THR A 225 -28.36 4.00 -2.70
CA THR A 225 -27.59 4.72 -3.72
C THR A 225 -28.53 5.49 -4.63
N LYS A 226 -28.32 6.80 -4.77
CA LYS A 226 -29.13 7.66 -5.65
C LYS A 226 -28.38 8.14 -6.87
N TYR A 227 -27.07 8.39 -6.73
CA TYR A 227 -26.24 8.92 -7.81
C TYR A 227 -25.10 7.96 -8.15
N LEU A 228 -24.88 7.80 -9.45
CA LEU A 228 -23.73 7.13 -10.02
C LEU A 228 -22.88 8.17 -10.75
N ILE A 229 -21.62 8.35 -10.34
CA ILE A 229 -20.66 9.18 -11.09
C ILE A 229 -19.96 8.27 -12.08
N LEU A 230 -20.18 8.48 -13.37
CA LEU A 230 -19.60 7.66 -14.43
C LEU A 230 -18.31 8.28 -14.97
N PRO A 231 -17.39 7.49 -15.57
CA PRO A 231 -16.24 8.03 -16.27
C PRO A 231 -16.70 9.00 -17.36
N ASP A 232 -16.06 10.17 -17.43
CA ASP A 232 -16.28 11.12 -18.51
C ASP A 232 -15.67 10.58 -19.81
N GLN A 233 -16.52 10.14 -20.73
CA GLN A 233 -16.11 9.57 -22.03
C GLN A 233 -15.27 10.56 -22.87
N GLN A 234 -15.38 11.88 -22.65
CA GLN A 234 -14.61 12.87 -23.41
C GLN A 234 -13.18 13.09 -22.88
N ASN A 235 -12.96 12.95 -21.56
CA ASN A 235 -11.64 13.13 -20.96
C ASN A 235 -10.69 11.94 -21.20
N VAL A 236 -11.24 10.73 -21.38
CA VAL A 236 -10.45 9.54 -21.74
C VAL A 236 -9.83 9.69 -23.13
N MET A 237 -10.53 10.29 -24.10
CA MET A 237 -9.97 10.57 -25.43
C MET A 237 -8.98 11.74 -25.44
N LYS A 238 -9.22 12.80 -24.66
CA LYS A 238 -8.29 13.96 -24.59
C LYS A 238 -6.94 13.62 -23.95
N LYS A 239 -6.91 12.78 -22.90
CA LYS A 239 -5.65 12.31 -22.31
C LYS A 239 -4.86 11.36 -23.22
N GLY A 240 -5.52 10.68 -24.15
CA GLY A 240 -4.87 9.87 -25.19
C GLY A 240 -4.31 10.69 -26.37
N LEU A 241 -4.76 11.94 -26.55
CA LEU A 241 -4.35 12.84 -27.63
C LEU A 241 -3.39 13.96 -27.19
N GLN A 242 -3.11 14.09 -25.89
CA GLN A 242 -2.17 15.09 -25.33
C GLN A 242 -0.86 14.48 -24.80
N LYS A 243 -0.43 13.36 -25.36
CA LYS A 243 0.94 12.86 -25.17
C LYS A 243 1.61 12.64 -26.52
#